data_AF-A0A3M2JFW6-F1
#
_entry.id   AF-A0A3M2JFW6-F1
#
_cell.length_a   1.000
_cell.length_b   1.000
_cell.length_c   1.000
_cell.angle_alpha   90.00
_cell.angle_beta   90.00
_cell.angle_gamma   90.00
#
_symmetry.space_group_name_H-M   'P 1'
#
loop_
_entity.id
_entity.type
_entity.pdbx_description
1 polymer ?
#
loop_
_entity_poly.entity_id
_entity_poly.type
_entity_poly.pdbx_seq_one_letter_code
_entity_poly.pdbx_strand_id
1 'polypeptide(L)'
;MTEIPHDKRDQLEQITSGLLQGEQVYAVYDCTGAGTGFVGLTDKRVIMQDNSFVGKKSALTSIPYAQIRSVSVVSNKSWGGGFFSSSAIALDVGGVVHEAEFRGEQKARHVHDLILWKLLGA
;
A
#
# COMPACT_ATOMS: atom_id res chain seq x y z
N MET A 1 -0.12 13.81 20.06
CA MET A 1 -0.05 13.48 18.62
C MET A 1 0.10 11.98 18.54
N THR A 2 -0.82 11.29 17.88
CA THR A 2 -0.71 9.83 17.67
C THR A 2 0.44 9.57 16.71
N GLU A 3 1.29 8.59 17.02
CA GLU A 3 2.39 8.19 16.16
C GLU A 3 1.83 7.60 14.85
N ILE A 4 2.34 8.05 13.70
CA ILE A 4 1.95 7.53 12.39
C ILE A 4 2.51 6.10 12.28
N PRO A 5 1.69 5.05 12.11
CA PRO A 5 2.18 3.69 11.93
C PRO A 5 3.14 3.59 10.75
N HIS A 6 4.37 3.16 11.01
CA HIS A 6 5.37 2.97 9.97
C HIS A 6 6.41 1.89 10.29
N ASP A 7 7.03 1.32 9.24
CA ASP A 7 8.10 0.32 9.39
C ASP A 7 9.50 0.93 9.43
N LYS A 8 9.75 1.91 8.57
CA LYS A 8 11.05 2.58 8.47
C LYS A 8 10.87 4.09 8.39
N ARG A 9 11.66 4.81 9.17
CA ARG A 9 11.50 6.25 9.34
C ARG A 9 11.90 7.06 8.10
N ASP A 10 12.90 6.59 7.37
CA ASP A 10 13.33 7.17 6.09
C ASP A 10 12.22 7.12 5.03
N GLN A 11 11.42 6.04 4.99
CA GLN A 11 10.28 5.91 4.09
C GLN A 11 9.16 6.89 4.47
N LEU A 12 8.88 7.04 5.77
CA LEU A 12 7.94 8.04 6.25
C LEU A 12 8.39 9.47 5.88
N GLU A 13 9.67 9.78 6.07
CA GLU A 13 10.25 11.07 5.70
C GLU A 13 10.15 11.31 4.18
N GLN A 14 10.45 10.29 3.36
CA GLN A 14 10.33 10.35 1.91
C GLN A 14 8.89 10.67 1.48
N ILE A 15 7.88 9.99 2.04
CA ILE A 15 6.48 10.31 1.76
C ILE A 15 6.13 11.73 2.22
N THR A 16 6.51 12.08 3.46
CA THR A 16 6.19 13.37 4.06
C THR A 16 6.73 14.53 3.21
N SER A 17 7.94 14.37 2.65
CA SER A 17 8.56 15.36 1.76
C SER A 17 7.83 15.58 0.42
N GLY A 18 7.04 14.58 -0.02
CA GLY A 18 6.31 14.61 -1.29
C GLY A 18 4.81 14.89 -1.17
N LEU A 19 4.35 15.26 0.04
CA LEU A 19 2.94 15.55 0.29
C LEU A 19 2.49 16.84 -0.40
N LEU A 20 1.26 16.83 -0.88
CA LEU A 20 0.57 18.04 -1.28
C LEU A 20 0.21 18.88 -0.06
N GLN A 21 0.00 20.18 -0.25
CA GLN A 21 -0.45 21.06 0.83
C GLN A 21 -1.76 20.54 1.47
N GLY A 22 -1.73 20.34 2.78
CA GLY A 22 -2.87 19.83 3.55
C GLY A 22 -3.15 18.33 3.39
N GLU A 23 -2.30 17.60 2.68
CA GLU A 23 -2.32 16.13 2.66
C GLU A 23 -1.73 15.58 3.97
N GLN A 24 -2.35 14.54 4.53
CA GLN A 24 -1.99 13.92 5.80
C GLN A 24 -1.73 12.43 5.61
N VAL A 25 -0.69 11.91 6.27
CA VAL A 25 -0.32 10.50 6.21
C VAL A 25 -1.07 9.72 7.28
N TYR A 26 -1.66 8.59 6.89
CA TYR A 26 -2.26 7.63 7.80
C TYR A 26 -1.30 6.51 8.19
N ALA A 27 -0.52 5.95 7.25
CA ALA A 27 0.46 4.90 7.53
C ALA A 27 1.48 4.74 6.38
N VAL A 28 2.66 4.15 6.69
CA VAL A 28 3.71 3.82 5.70
C VAL A 28 4.34 2.45 5.99
N TYR A 29 4.17 1.46 5.12
CA TYR A 29 4.68 0.11 5.34
C TYR A 29 5.69 -0.32 4.29
N ASP A 30 6.76 -0.96 4.75
CA ASP A 30 7.81 -1.53 3.90
C ASP A 30 7.27 -2.79 3.21
N CYS A 31 7.46 -2.88 1.91
CA CYS A 31 7.05 -4.04 1.15
C CYS A 31 8.19 -5.07 1.04
N THR A 32 7.84 -6.34 1.05
CA THR A 32 8.75 -7.46 0.84
C THR A 32 8.45 -8.15 -0.46
N GLY A 33 9.33 -8.00 -1.44
CA GLY A 33 9.18 -8.58 -2.76
C GLY A 33 10.25 -8.02 -3.70
N ALA A 34 10.62 -8.78 -4.72
CA ALA A 34 11.53 -8.27 -5.74
C ALA A 34 10.84 -7.15 -6.51
N GLY A 35 11.39 -5.93 -6.45
CA GLY A 35 10.82 -4.77 -7.15
C GLY A 35 9.84 -3.93 -6.33
N THR A 36 9.44 -4.35 -5.13
CA THR A 36 8.51 -3.55 -4.29
C THR A 36 9.29 -2.69 -3.29
N GLY A 37 8.99 -1.39 -3.21
CA GLY A 37 9.55 -0.47 -2.22
C GLY A 37 8.71 -0.42 -0.94
N PHE A 38 7.77 0.53 -0.89
CA PHE A 38 6.85 0.70 0.24
C PHE A 38 5.47 1.16 -0.25
N VAL A 39 4.48 1.08 0.63
CA VAL A 39 3.14 1.67 0.46
C VAL A 39 2.93 2.75 1.51
N GLY A 40 2.55 3.94 1.06
CA GLY A 40 2.00 5.01 1.87
C GLY A 40 0.52 5.19 1.65
N LEU A 41 -0.18 5.52 2.74
CA LEU A 41 -1.60 5.83 2.73
C LEU A 41 -1.78 7.26 3.23
N THR A 42 -2.48 8.08 2.47
CA THR A 42 -2.79 9.46 2.85
C THR A 42 -4.29 9.70 2.86
N ASP A 43 -4.72 10.90 3.24
CA ASP A 43 -6.12 11.32 3.08
C ASP A 43 -6.56 11.45 1.61
N LYS A 44 -5.63 11.45 0.64
CA LYS A 44 -5.93 11.71 -0.78
C LYS A 44 -5.63 10.55 -1.73
N ARG A 45 -4.60 9.74 -1.45
CA ARG A 45 -4.10 8.72 -2.37
C ARG A 45 -3.35 7.60 -1.65
N VAL A 46 -3.21 6.48 -2.35
CA VAL A 46 -2.18 5.49 -2.07
C VAL A 46 -0.91 5.91 -2.81
N ILE A 47 0.25 5.85 -2.17
CA ILE A 47 1.56 6.10 -2.78
C ILE A 47 2.32 4.78 -2.77
N MET A 48 2.75 4.29 -3.94
CA MET A 48 3.50 3.05 -4.06
C MET A 48 4.87 3.33 -4.66
N GLN A 49 5.93 2.85 -4.02
CA GLN A 49 7.24 2.80 -4.65
C GLN A 49 7.45 1.46 -5.36
N ASP A 50 7.75 1.53 -6.65
CA ASP A 50 8.09 0.38 -7.49
C ASP A 50 9.51 0.56 -8.06
N ASN A 51 10.37 -0.41 -7.77
CA ASN A 51 11.78 -0.45 -8.15
C ASN A 51 12.03 -1.37 -9.37
N SER A 52 10.98 -1.92 -9.98
CA SER A 52 11.07 -2.84 -11.12
C SER A 52 11.23 -2.15 -12.48
N PHE A 53 11.27 -0.82 -12.51
CA PHE A 53 11.40 -0.06 -13.75
C PHE A 53 12.76 -0.28 -14.43
N VAL A 54 12.71 -0.47 -15.75
CA VAL A 54 13.88 -0.70 -16.61
C VAL A 54 14.93 0.40 -16.39
N GLY A 55 16.18 -0.03 -16.19
CA GLY A 55 17.32 0.87 -16.00
C GLY A 55 17.60 1.26 -14.55
N LYS A 56 17.24 0.42 -13.57
CA LYS A 56 17.42 0.68 -12.11
C LYS A 56 16.68 1.93 -11.64
N LYS A 57 15.58 2.27 -12.30
CA LYS A 57 14.75 3.41 -11.91
C LYS A 57 13.82 2.99 -10.78
N SER A 58 13.59 3.91 -9.86
CA SER A 58 12.52 3.81 -8.88
C SER A 58 11.41 4.76 -9.27
N ALA A 59 10.18 4.29 -9.26
CA ALA A 59 9.00 5.10 -9.49
C ALA A 59 8.21 5.24 -8.19
N LEU A 60 7.82 6.47 -7.86
CA LEU A 60 6.79 6.75 -6.87
C LEU A 60 5.48 7.00 -7.58
N THR A 61 4.58 6.04 -7.53
CA THR A 61 3.28 6.09 -8.17
C THR A 61 2.24 6.60 -7.19
N SER A 62 1.51 7.64 -7.57
CA SER A 62 0.37 8.16 -6.82
C SER A 62 -0.92 7.62 -7.41
N ILE A 63 -1.68 6.88 -6.61
CA ILE A 63 -2.94 6.25 -6.99
C ILE A 63 -4.07 6.94 -6.22
N PRO A 64 -4.82 7.86 -6.84
CA PRO A 64 -5.99 8.47 -6.21
C PRO A 64 -7.02 7.41 -5.84
N TYR A 65 -7.65 7.52 -4.67
CA TYR A 65 -8.68 6.55 -4.24
C TYR A 65 -9.81 6.41 -5.25
N ALA A 66 -10.22 7.50 -5.91
CA ALA A 66 -11.26 7.50 -6.93
C ALA A 66 -10.93 6.66 -8.19
N GLN A 67 -9.66 6.27 -8.39
CA GLN A 67 -9.24 5.41 -9.51
C GLN A 67 -9.10 3.93 -9.11
N ILE A 68 -9.14 3.61 -7.82
CA ILE A 68 -9.08 2.23 -7.35
C ILE A 68 -10.47 1.61 -7.52
N ARG A 69 -10.56 0.60 -8.38
CA ARG A 69 -11.82 -0.14 -8.64
C ARG A 69 -12.06 -1.20 -7.58
N SER A 70 -11.00 -1.81 -7.07
CA SER A 70 -11.06 -2.79 -6.00
C SER A 70 -9.73 -2.90 -5.25
N VAL A 71 -9.83 -3.37 -4.00
CA VAL A 71 -8.69 -3.80 -3.18
C VAL A 71 -8.96 -5.24 -2.74
N SER A 72 -7.94 -6.09 -2.84
CA SER A 72 -8.00 -7.51 -2.48
C SER A 72 -6.93 -7.83 -1.45
N VAL A 73 -7.18 -8.84 -0.61
CA VAL A 73 -6.19 -9.51 0.22
C VAL A 73 -5.75 -10.79 -0.52
N VAL A 74 -4.46 -10.94 -0.81
CA VAL A 74 -3.92 -12.00 -1.70
C VAL A 74 -3.18 -13.08 -0.91
N SER A 75 -3.74 -14.30 -0.87
CA SER A 75 -3.12 -15.46 -0.22
C SER A 75 -2.57 -16.47 -1.23
N ASN A 76 -1.37 -16.98 -0.98
CA ASN A 76 -0.73 -18.03 -1.78
C ASN A 76 -1.26 -19.46 -1.50
N LYS A 77 -2.28 -19.63 -0.65
CA LYS A 77 -2.83 -20.96 -0.29
C LYS A 77 -4.28 -21.14 -0.69
N SER A 78 -4.59 -22.35 -1.14
CA SER A 78 -5.92 -22.81 -1.55
C SER A 78 -6.95 -22.67 -0.43
N TRP A 79 -8.19 -22.38 -0.83
CA TRP A 79 -9.39 -22.21 0.01
C TRP A 79 -9.86 -23.51 0.71
N GLY A 80 -8.95 -24.45 0.98
CA GLY A 80 -9.20 -25.76 1.58
C GLY A 80 -8.40 -25.97 2.86
N GLY A 81 -8.88 -25.44 3.99
CA GLY A 81 -8.64 -26.04 5.31
C GLY A 81 -7.62 -25.38 6.25
N GLY A 82 -7.03 -24.23 5.93
CA GLY A 82 -6.14 -23.56 6.88
C GLY A 82 -6.05 -22.06 6.60
N PHE A 83 -6.21 -21.26 7.66
CA PHE A 83 -6.26 -19.80 7.73
C PHE A 83 -5.66 -19.03 6.53
N PHE A 84 -6.42 -18.04 6.04
CA PHE A 84 -5.97 -17.00 5.12
C PHE A 84 -4.85 -16.16 5.76
N SER A 85 -3.65 -16.73 5.85
CA SER A 85 -2.43 -15.97 6.11
C SER A 85 -2.08 -15.24 4.83
N SER A 86 -2.53 -14.01 4.70
CA SER A 86 -2.25 -13.16 3.54
C SER A 86 -1.39 -11.99 3.95
N SER A 87 -0.14 -12.01 3.49
CA SER A 87 0.83 -10.92 3.63
C SER A 87 0.69 -9.88 2.53
N ALA A 88 -0.16 -10.06 1.53
CA ALA A 88 -0.22 -9.19 0.36
C ALA A 88 -1.61 -8.59 0.10
N ILE A 89 -1.61 -7.47 -0.62
CA ILE A 89 -2.81 -6.88 -1.22
C ILE A 89 -2.61 -6.70 -2.73
N ALA A 90 -3.73 -6.59 -3.45
CA ALA A 90 -3.75 -6.18 -4.84
C ALA A 90 -4.74 -5.03 -5.04
N LEU A 91 -4.33 -4.00 -5.79
CA LEU A 91 -5.14 -2.85 -6.18
C LEU A 91 -5.41 -2.89 -7.68
N ASP A 92 -6.67 -2.93 -8.08
CA ASP A 92 -7.05 -2.75 -9.48
C ASP A 92 -7.28 -1.25 -9.76
N VAL A 93 -6.45 -0.69 -10.64
CA VAL A 93 -6.48 0.73 -11.04
C VAL A 93 -6.81 0.84 -12.53
N GLY A 94 -8.01 0.40 -12.92
CA GLY A 94 -8.48 0.58 -14.30
C GLY A 94 -7.82 -0.34 -15.32
N GLY A 95 -7.47 -1.57 -14.91
CA GLY A 95 -6.87 -2.59 -15.79
C GLY A 95 -5.38 -2.82 -15.55
N VAL A 96 -4.76 -2.05 -14.65
CA VAL A 96 -3.44 -2.34 -14.09
C VAL A 96 -3.61 -2.80 -12.65
N VAL A 97 -3.02 -3.95 -12.31
CA VAL A 97 -3.00 -4.46 -10.94
C VAL A 97 -1.67 -4.11 -10.29
N HIS A 98 -1.72 -3.42 -9.15
CA HIS A 98 -0.57 -3.18 -8.31
C HIS A 98 -0.62 -4.10 -7.10
N GLU A 99 0.40 -4.92 -6.93
CA GLU A 99 0.53 -5.79 -5.75
C GLU A 99 1.54 -5.25 -4.76
N ALA A 100 1.26 -5.45 -3.48
CA ALA A 100 2.17 -5.12 -2.39
C ALA A 100 2.13 -6.23 -1.35
N GLU A 101 3.28 -6.86 -1.12
CA GLU A 101 3.47 -7.85 -0.07
C GLU A 101 4.20 -7.20 1.13
N PHE A 102 3.83 -7.59 2.35
CA PHE A 102 4.31 -6.97 3.59
C PHE A 102 4.88 -8.02 4.55
N ARG A 103 5.72 -7.57 5.48
CA ARG A 103 6.10 -8.38 6.66
C ARG A 103 4.95 -8.42 7.66
N GLY A 104 4.09 -9.41 7.51
CA GLY A 104 3.02 -9.74 8.46
C GLY A 104 1.63 -9.39 7.97
N GLU A 105 0.69 -10.28 8.29
CA GLU A 105 -0.71 -10.20 7.86
C GLU A 105 -1.45 -8.98 8.41
N GLN A 106 -1.06 -8.51 9.60
CA GLN A 106 -1.71 -7.37 10.25
C GLN A 106 -1.53 -6.10 9.40
N LYS A 107 -0.38 -5.95 8.72
CA LYS A 107 -0.12 -4.80 7.84
C LYS A 107 -0.94 -4.88 6.57
N ALA A 108 -0.98 -6.04 5.93
CA ALA A 108 -1.82 -6.27 4.75
C ALA A 108 -3.29 -5.96 5.06
N ARG A 109 -3.80 -6.45 6.19
CA ARG A 109 -5.16 -6.15 6.67
C ARG A 109 -5.34 -4.66 6.96
N HIS A 110 -4.42 -4.02 7.68
CA HIS A 110 -4.54 -2.59 7.99
C HIS A 110 -4.55 -1.71 6.73
N VAL A 111 -3.68 -2.00 5.76
CA VAL A 111 -3.65 -1.29 4.48
C VAL A 111 -4.94 -1.53 3.70
N HIS A 112 -5.39 -2.79 3.61
CA HIS A 112 -6.66 -3.13 2.98
C HIS A 112 -7.82 -2.34 3.59
N ASP A 113 -7.95 -2.36 4.91
CA ASP A 113 -9.08 -1.75 5.63
C ASP A 113 -9.06 -0.22 5.50
N LEU A 114 -7.88 0.41 5.54
CA LEU A 114 -7.73 1.85 5.29
C LEU A 114 -8.14 2.22 3.85
N ILE A 115 -7.72 1.43 2.85
CA ILE A 115 -8.13 1.69 1.46
C ILE A 115 -9.64 1.50 1.32
N LEU A 116 -10.18 0.41 1.87
CA LEU A 116 -11.61 0.13 1.84
C LEU A 116 -12.43 1.25 2.50
N TRP A 117 -11.97 1.74 3.65
CA TRP A 117 -12.55 2.89 4.33
C TRP A 117 -12.58 4.13 3.43
N LYS A 118 -11.51 4.41 2.70
CA LYS A 118 -11.44 5.54 1.76
C LYS A 118 -12.32 5.38 0.53
N LEU A 119 -12.58 4.15 0.09
CA LEU A 119 -13.48 3.88 -1.03
C LEU A 119 -14.96 3.96 -0.64
N LEU A 120 -15.30 3.54 0.58
CA LEU A 120 -16.69 3.44 1.04
C LEU A 120 -17.15 4.63 1.88
N GLY A 121 -16.23 5.47 2.36
CA GLY A 121 -16.54 6.63 3.21
C GLY A 121 -17.14 6.26 4.56
N ALA A 122 -16.73 5.12 5.11
CA ALA A 122 -17.28 4.54 6.35
C ALA A 122 -16.80 5.22 7.64
#